data_AF-A0A2W4JKC3-F1
#
_entry.id   AF-A0A2W4JKC3-F1
#
_cell.length_a   1.000
_cell.length_b   1.000
_cell.length_c   1.000
_cell.angle_alpha   90.00
_cell.angle_beta   90.00
_cell.angle_gamma   90.00
#
_symmetry.space_group_name_H-M   'P 1'
#
loop_
_entity.id
_entity.type
_entity.pdbx_description
1 polymer ?
#
loop_
_entity_poly.entity_id
_entity_poly.type
_entity_poly.pdbx_seq_one_letter_code
_entity_poly.pdbx_strand_id
1 'polypeptide(L)'
;MRLHRLELTAFGPFPRTESVDFDALGADGLFLLCGHTGAGKTTLLDAISFALFGVVPGARGEVKRLRCDQADPATPTRVALELTVGPTRLPLSGFPGNDGP
;
A
#
# COMPACT_ATOMS: atom_id res chain seq x y z
N MET A 1 -6.62 -10.96 12.19
CA MET A 1 -6.67 -10.20 10.93
C MET A 1 -5.81 -10.94 9.92
N ARG A 2 -6.26 -11.11 8.68
CA ARG A 2 -5.51 -11.76 7.58
C ARG A 2 -5.53 -10.86 6.37
N LEU A 3 -4.37 -10.58 5.77
CA LEU A 3 -4.28 -9.87 4.50
C LEU A 3 -4.42 -10.87 3.35
N HIS A 4 -5.11 -10.47 2.28
CA HIS A 4 -5.29 -11.28 1.08
C HIS A 4 -4.58 -10.68 -0.11
N ARG A 5 -4.83 -9.39 -0.38
CA ARG A 5 -4.26 -8.70 -1.53
C ARG A 5 -4.01 -7.23 -1.22
N LEU A 6 -2.85 -6.73 -1.63
CA LEU A 6 -2.53 -5.30 -1.65
C LEU A 6 -2.27 -4.88 -3.08
N GLU A 7 -2.90 -3.79 -3.50
CA GLU A 7 -2.57 -3.06 -4.71
C GLU A 7 -2.17 -1.64 -4.37
N LEU A 8 -1.11 -1.16 -5.01
CA LEU A 8 -0.63 0.21 -4.87
C LEU A 8 -0.29 0.76 -6.23
N THR A 9 -0.65 2.02 -6.48
CA THR A 9 -0.43 2.71 -7.75
C THR A 9 0.11 4.10 -7.47
N ALA A 10 1.17 4.49 -8.20
CA ALA A 10 1.82 5.78 -8.07
C ALA A 10 2.23 6.11 -6.62
N PHE A 11 2.66 5.11 -5.85
CA PHE A 11 2.89 5.20 -4.40
C PHE A 11 4.35 4.91 -4.03
N GLY A 12 5.00 5.82 -3.32
CA GLY A 12 6.42 5.74 -2.96
C GLY A 12 7.33 5.52 -4.18
N PRO A 13 8.14 4.44 -4.26
CA PRO A 13 9.00 4.17 -5.41
C PRO A 13 8.29 3.44 -6.56
N PHE A 14 6.99 3.20 -6.47
CA PHE A 14 6.23 2.44 -7.46
C PHE A 14 5.44 3.38 -8.39
N PRO A 15 5.91 3.64 -9.63
CA PRO A 15 5.25 4.56 -10.55
C PRO A 15 3.99 3.96 -11.20
N ARG A 16 3.86 2.63 -11.18
CA ARG A 16 2.77 1.88 -11.79
C ARG A 16 2.00 1.10 -10.73
N THR A 17 0.99 0.36 -11.16
CA THR A 17 0.25 -0.56 -10.29
C THR A 17 1.09 -1.79 -10.00
N GLU A 18 1.36 -2.03 -8.72
CA GLU A 18 1.96 -3.27 -8.22
C GLU A 18 0.95 -4.00 -7.36
N SER A 19 0.93 -5.33 -7.45
CA SER A 19 0.02 -6.20 -6.71
C SER A 19 0.80 -7.24 -5.92
N VAL A 20 0.41 -7.41 -4.65
CA VAL A 20 0.94 -8.44 -3.75
C VAL A 20 -0.20 -9.35 -3.34
N ASP A 21 -0.08 -10.64 -3.67
CA ASP A 21 -0.98 -11.70 -3.23
C ASP A 21 -0.42 -12.34 -1.95
N PHE A 22 -0.99 -12.01 -0.81
CA PHE A 22 -0.58 -12.55 0.48
C PHE A 22 -1.10 -13.97 0.73
N ASP A 23 -2.15 -14.41 0.02
CA ASP A 23 -2.61 -15.78 0.14
C ASP A 23 -1.62 -16.72 -0.55
N ALA A 24 -1.06 -16.31 -1.69
CA ALA A 24 0.02 -17.04 -2.35
C ALA A 24 1.33 -17.03 -1.54
N LEU A 25 1.74 -15.86 -1.02
CA LEU A 25 2.99 -15.73 -0.23
C LEU A 25 2.90 -16.42 1.14
N GLY A 26 1.73 -16.36 1.78
CA GLY A 26 1.49 -16.88 3.12
C GLY A 26 1.07 -18.35 3.15
N ALA A 27 1.05 -19.05 2.01
CA ALA A 27 0.63 -20.45 1.93
C ALA A 27 1.41 -21.35 2.91
N ASP A 28 2.70 -21.08 3.10
CA ASP A 28 3.59 -21.81 4.02
C ASP A 28 3.71 -21.15 5.42
N GLY A 29 2.88 -20.15 5.71
CA GLY A 29 2.77 -19.50 7.02
C GLY A 29 3.77 -18.37 7.31
N LEU A 30 4.86 -18.25 6.55
CA LEU A 30 5.84 -17.16 6.67
C LEU A 30 6.41 -16.77 5.31
N PHE A 31 6.52 -15.46 5.07
CA PHE A 31 7.21 -14.91 3.90
C PHE A 31 8.19 -13.81 4.31
N LEU A 32 9.19 -13.56 3.45
CA LEU A 32 10.23 -12.57 3.67
C LEU A 32 10.16 -11.47 2.60
N LEU A 33 10.12 -10.22 3.04
CA LEU A 33 10.34 -9.05 2.19
C LEU A 33 11.85 -8.76 2.14
N CYS A 34 12.52 -9.11 1.04
CA CYS A 34 13.95 -8.92 0.83
C CYS A 34 14.25 -8.08 -0.42
N GLY A 35 15.34 -7.31 -0.39
CA GLY A 35 15.76 -6.44 -1.50
C GLY A 35 16.64 -5.29 -1.02
N HIS A 36 17.27 -4.57 -1.96
CA HIS A 36 18.14 -3.43 -1.67
C HIS A 36 17.41 -2.30 -0.92
N THR A 37 18.16 -1.46 -0.20
CA THR A 37 17.64 -0.20 0.33
C THR A 37 17.06 0.64 -0.81
N GLY A 38 15.88 1.22 -0.60
CA GLY A 38 15.15 1.97 -1.63
C GLY A 38 14.23 1.13 -2.52
N ALA A 39 14.28 -0.21 -2.46
CA ALA A 39 13.44 -1.09 -3.28
C ALA A 39 11.94 -1.10 -2.90
N GLY A 40 11.48 -0.26 -1.96
CA GLY A 40 10.07 -0.15 -1.61
C GLY A 40 9.55 -1.12 -0.55
N LYS A 41 10.41 -1.87 0.14
CA LYS A 41 10.00 -2.80 1.23
C LYS A 41 9.20 -2.10 2.34
N THR A 42 9.74 -1.01 2.89
CA THR A 42 9.04 -0.20 3.90
C THR A 42 7.78 0.41 3.32
N THR A 43 7.82 0.85 2.05
CA THR A 43 6.67 1.41 1.36
C THR A 43 5.49 0.43 1.26
N LEU A 44 5.74 -0.87 1.08
CA LEU A 44 4.66 -1.87 1.12
C LEU A 44 4.00 -1.94 2.50
N LEU A 45 4.78 -1.84 3.58
CA LEU A 45 4.26 -1.78 4.95
C LEU A 45 3.51 -0.47 5.22
N ASP A 46 4.01 0.64 4.68
CA ASP A 46 3.35 1.95 4.75
C ASP A 46 2.02 1.94 4.02
N ALA A 47 1.93 1.29 2.85
CA ALA A 47 0.69 1.16 2.09
C ALA A 47 -0.36 0.36 2.87
N ILE A 48 0.03 -0.74 3.53
CA ILE A 48 -0.88 -1.50 4.42
C ILE A 48 -1.37 -0.60 5.56
N SER A 49 -0.46 0.14 6.21
CA SER A 49 -0.80 1.03 7.30
C SER A 49 -1.75 2.15 6.85
N PHE A 50 -1.49 2.75 5.68
CA PHE A 50 -2.33 3.77 5.09
C PHE A 50 -3.72 3.22 4.75
N ALA A 51 -3.82 2.03 4.15
CA ALA A 51 -5.12 1.44 3.82
C ALA A 51 -5.96 1.15 5.07
N LEU A 52 -5.32 0.77 6.18
CA LEU A 52 -5.98 0.48 7.45
C LEU A 52 -6.39 1.74 8.22
N PHE A 53 -5.57 2.79 8.18
CA PHE A 53 -5.67 3.91 9.13
C PHE A 53 -5.73 5.29 8.48
N GLY A 54 -5.61 5.39 7.16
CA GLY A 54 -5.54 6.66 6.42
C GLY A 54 -4.26 7.47 6.65
N VAL A 55 -3.31 6.96 7.43
CA VAL A 55 -2.05 7.65 7.77
C VAL A 55 -0.86 6.68 7.67
N VAL A 56 0.31 7.22 7.31
CA VAL A 56 1.57 6.47 7.32
C VAL A 56 2.38 6.82 8.58
N PRO A 57 2.81 5.82 9.38
CA PRO A 57 3.64 6.05 10.56
C PRO A 57 4.94 6.80 10.21
N GLY A 58 5.26 7.86 10.96
CA GLY A 58 6.48 8.65 10.75
C GLY A 58 6.37 9.75 9.69
N ALA A 59 5.35 9.73 8.82
CA ALA A 59 5.08 10.78 7.83
C ALA A 59 4.10 11.84 8.36
N ARG A 60 4.32 12.37 9.58
CA ARG A 60 3.44 13.38 10.21
C ARG A 60 3.26 14.60 9.28
N GLY A 61 2.17 14.62 8.51
CA GLY A 61 1.76 15.75 7.66
C GLY A 61 2.34 15.80 6.24
N GLU A 62 3.16 14.84 5.81
CA GLU A 62 3.79 14.89 4.47
C GLU A 62 3.13 13.92 3.49
N VAL A 63 1.81 14.09 3.24
CA VAL A 63 1.07 13.32 2.22
C VAL A 63 1.71 13.45 0.83
N LYS A 64 2.38 14.59 0.55
CA LYS A 64 3.18 14.81 -0.66
C LYS A 64 4.29 13.77 -0.86
N ARG A 65 4.81 13.13 0.18
CA ARG A 65 5.84 12.09 0.07
C ARG A 65 5.29 10.71 -0.30
N LEU A 66 3.97 10.54 -0.34
CA LEU A 66 3.36 9.25 -0.65
C LEU A 66 3.22 9.04 -2.17
N ARG A 67 3.18 10.10 -2.97
CA ARG A 67 3.13 9.99 -4.43
C ARG A 67 4.51 9.67 -5.00
N CYS A 68 4.56 8.78 -5.99
CA CYS A 68 5.74 8.55 -6.81
C CYS A 68 5.93 9.68 -7.83
N ASP A 69 7.05 10.40 -7.75
CA ASP A 69 7.36 11.49 -8.68
C ASP A 69 7.58 11.02 -10.13
N GLN A 70 7.91 9.74 -10.30
CA GLN A 70 8.10 9.12 -11.62
C GLN A 70 6.81 8.56 -12.22
N ALA A 71 5.68 8.63 -11.50
CA ALA A 71 4.39 8.23 -12.04
C ALA A 71 3.89 9.25 -13.06
N ASP A 72 3.12 8.78 -14.04
CA ASP A 72 2.40 9.66 -14.97
C ASP A 72 1.56 10.68 -14.17
N PRO A 73 1.66 12.00 -14.46
CA PRO A 73 0.87 13.04 -13.78
C PRO A 73 -0.63 12.78 -13.77
N ALA A 74 -1.18 12.11 -14.78
CA ALA A 74 -2.59 11.77 -14.89
C ALA A 74 -2.98 10.51 -14.07
N THR A 75 -2.01 9.73 -13.61
CA THR A 75 -2.28 8.52 -12.80
C THR A 75 -2.51 8.91 -11.34
N PRO A 76 -3.69 8.62 -10.75
CA PRO A 76 -3.97 8.92 -9.36
C PRO A 76 -3.17 8.01 -8.42
N THR A 77 -2.73 8.56 -7.28
CA THR A 77 -2.15 7.76 -6.20
C THR A 77 -3.26 6.96 -5.52
N ARG A 78 -3.10 5.65 -5.45
CA ARG A 78 -4.11 4.75 -4.87
C ARG A 78 -3.47 3.62 -4.09
N VAL A 79 -4.11 3.25 -2.99
CA VAL A 79 -3.85 1.99 -2.28
C VAL A 79 -5.18 1.25 -2.10
N ALA A 80 -5.21 -0.04 -2.38
CA ALA A 80 -6.33 -0.92 -2.10
C ALA A 80 -5.84 -2.15 -1.33
N LEU A 81 -6.56 -2.53 -0.28
CA LEU A 81 -6.23 -3.65 0.58
C LEU A 81 -7.48 -4.52 0.78
N GLU A 82 -7.33 -5.81 0.53
CA GLU A 82 -8.33 -6.80 0.87
C GLU A 82 -7.86 -7.61 2.07
N LEU A 83 -8.69 -7.66 3.11
CA LEU A 83 -8.36 -8.31 4.37
C LEU A 83 -9.57 -8.93 5.05
N THR A 84 -9.32 -9.85 5.97
CA THR A 84 -10.33 -10.41 6.87
C THR A 84 -10.07 -9.96 8.30
N VAL A 85 -11.11 -9.43 8.96
CA VAL A 85 -11.12 -9.05 10.39
C VAL A 85 -12.23 -9.83 11.09
N GLY A 86 -11.86 -10.72 12.01
CA GLY A 86 -12.81 -11.69 12.56
C GLY A 86 -13.41 -12.56 11.45
N PRO A 87 -14.75 -12.68 11.36
CA PRO A 87 -15.41 -13.41 10.29
C PRO A 87 -15.61 -12.61 9.00
N THR A 88 -15.30 -11.30 9.00
CA THR A 88 -15.71 -10.40 7.92
C THR A 88 -14.56 -10.12 6.97
N ARG A 89 -14.80 -10.35 5.66
CA ARG A 89 -13.90 -9.94 4.58
C ARG A 89 -14.25 -8.53 4.12
N LEU A 90 -13.25 -7.65 4.08
CA LEU A 90 -13.41 -6.22 3.86
C LEU A 90 -12.49 -5.76 2.71
N PRO A 91 -13.03 -5.03 1.73
CA PRO A 91 -12.23 -4.22 0.83
C PRO A 91 -12.00 -2.84 1.46
N LEU A 92 -10.75 -2.40 1.51
CA LEU A 92 -10.34 -1.05 1.86
C LEU A 92 -9.68 -0.38 0.65
N SER A 93 -9.94 0.91 0.45
CA SER A 93 -9.26 1.70 -0.57
C SER A 93 -9.07 3.14 -0.10
N GLY A 94 -7.92 3.71 -0.40
CA GLY A 94 -7.60 5.11 -0.11
C GLY A 94 -6.83 5.76 -1.25
N PHE A 95 -6.99 7.08 -1.36
CA PHE A 95 -6.34 7.92 -2.37
C PHE A 95 -5.51 9.01 -1.67
N PRO A 96 -4.22 8.75 -1.39
CA PRO A 96 -3.36 9.73 -0.73
C PRO A 96 -3.27 11.02 -1.54
N GLY A 97 -3.50 12.16 -0.89
CA GLY A 97 -3.35 13.48 -1.50
C GLY A 97 -4.50 13.90 -2.40
N ASN A 98 -5.56 13.09 -2.50
CA ASN A 98 -6.83 13.50 -3.10
C ASN A 98 -7.76 14.05 -2.01
N ASP A 99 -7.27 15.05 -1.28
CA ASP A 99 -8.13 15.94 -0.50
C ASP A 99 -8.71 16.95 -1.49
N GLY A 100 -9.94 16.74 -1.94
CA GLY A 100 -10.65 17.80 -2.62
C GLY A 100 -12.11 17.48 -2.91
N PRO A 101 -13.02 18.47 -2.83
CA PRO A 101 -13.00 19.70 -2.02
C PRO A 101 -13.42 19.50 -0.56
#